data_AF-A0A1J7IIK0-F1
#
_entry.id   AF-A0A1J7IIK0-F1
#
_cell.length_a   1.000
_cell.length_b   1.000
_cell.length_c   1.000
_cell.angle_alpha   90.00
_cell.angle_beta   90.00
_cell.angle_gamma   90.00
#
_symmetry.space_group_name_H-M   'P 1'
#
loop_
_entity.id
_entity.type
_entity.pdbx_description
1 polymer ?
#
loop_
_entity_poly.entity_id
_entity_poly.type
_entity_poly.pdbx_seq_one_letter_code
_entity_poly.pdbx_strand_id
1 'polypeptide(L)'
;MASCSVNKQKLNIESYWSPKENKLFERALAKYDKDTPDRWHNVAKAVGGKSVEDVKRHYEILLEDLRHIENGRVPIPNYKSTSNPTNVHHDDENRLMKYLKLN
;
A
#
# COMPACT_ATOMS: atom_id res chain seq x y z
N MET A 1 14.45 27.28 -35.94
CA MET A 1 13.48 27.52 -34.85
C MET A 1 12.55 26.32 -34.76
N ALA A 2 12.07 26.05 -33.54
CA ALA A 2 11.52 24.80 -33.03
C ALA A 2 10.45 24.09 -33.87
N SER A 3 10.43 22.75 -33.82
CA SER A 3 9.38 22.01 -33.08
C SER A 3 9.47 20.52 -33.41
N CYS A 4 10.28 19.77 -32.67
CA CYS A 4 9.95 18.37 -32.42
C CYS A 4 8.97 18.39 -31.26
N SER A 5 7.68 18.23 -31.58
CA SER A 5 6.63 17.93 -30.62
C SER A 5 6.95 16.57 -30.00
N VAL A 6 7.81 16.57 -28.98
CA VAL A 6 8.08 15.39 -28.18
C VAL A 6 6.79 15.11 -27.43
N ASN A 7 6.05 14.12 -27.93
CA ASN A 7 4.91 13.53 -27.27
C ASN A 7 5.27 13.30 -25.80
N LYS A 8 4.67 14.14 -24.95
CA LYS A 8 4.70 14.09 -23.49
C LYS A 8 3.87 12.90 -22.99
N GLN A 9 4.03 11.73 -23.64
CA GLN A 9 3.67 10.44 -23.08
C GLN A 9 4.68 10.24 -21.94
N LYS A 10 4.40 10.74 -20.74
CA LYS A 10 3.68 9.95 -19.73
C LYS A 10 4.33 8.58 -19.51
N LEU A 11 5.64 8.49 -19.68
CA LEU A 11 6.44 7.69 -18.78
C LEU A 11 6.46 8.48 -17.47
N ASN A 12 5.38 8.31 -16.71
CA ASN A 12 5.41 8.51 -15.28
C ASN A 12 6.55 7.60 -14.82
N ILE A 13 7.75 8.14 -14.73
CA ILE A 13 8.80 7.59 -13.88
C ILE A 13 8.21 7.79 -12.49
N GLU A 14 7.20 7.00 -12.14
CA GLU A 14 6.88 6.72 -10.75
C GLU A 14 8.22 6.32 -10.18
N SER A 15 8.74 7.17 -9.29
CA SER A 15 9.92 6.88 -8.51
C SER A 15 9.76 5.43 -8.04
N TYR A 16 10.47 4.50 -8.65
CA TYR A 16 10.16 3.08 -8.49
C TYR A 16 10.40 2.75 -7.02
N TRP A 17 9.32 2.51 -6.26
CA TRP A 17 9.39 2.16 -4.85
C TRP A 17 9.42 0.65 -4.75
N SER A 18 10.59 0.10 -4.44
CA SER A 18 10.70 -1.32 -4.13
C SER A 18 9.90 -1.63 -2.85
N PRO A 19 9.45 -2.89 -2.67
CA PRO A 19 8.78 -3.30 -1.44
C PRO A 19 9.60 -3.01 -0.17
N LYS A 20 10.93 -3.10 -0.27
CA LYS A 20 11.85 -2.79 0.83
C LYS A 20 11.83 -1.29 1.17
N GLU A 21 11.93 -0.42 0.17
CA GLU A 21 11.86 1.03 0.38
C GLU A 21 10.51 1.45 0.93
N ASN A 22 9.41 0.90 0.40
CA ASN A 22 8.07 1.20 0.90
C ASN A 22 7.91 0.79 2.37
N LYS A 23 8.42 -0.39 2.75
CA LYS A 23 8.44 -0.83 4.16
C LYS A 23 9.27 0.09 5.06
N LEU A 24 10.40 0.62 4.57
CA LEU A 24 11.18 1.60 5.33
C LEU A 24 10.45 2.94 5.45
N PHE A 25 9.76 3.37 4.40
CA PHE A 25 8.94 4.58 4.39
C PHE A 25 7.80 4.50 5.40
N GLU A 26 7.01 3.41 5.42
CA GLU A 26 5.94 3.22 6.40
C GLU A 26 6.47 3.23 7.84
N ARG A 27 7.60 2.54 8.10
CA ARG A 27 8.26 2.56 9.41
C ARG A 27 8.74 3.95 9.80
N ALA A 28 9.24 4.73 8.83
CA ALA A 28 9.69 6.09 9.05
C ALA A 28 8.50 7.02 9.35
N LEU A 29 7.36 6.88 8.65
CA LEU A 29 6.13 7.62 8.95
C LEU A 29 5.60 7.33 10.35
N ALA A 30 5.72 6.09 10.83
CA ALA A 30 5.32 5.71 12.19
C ALA A 30 6.26 6.29 13.26
N LYS A 31 7.55 6.49 12.93
CA LYS A 31 8.55 7.05 13.84
C LYS A 31 8.51 8.59 13.88
N TYR A 32 8.34 9.22 12.73
CA TYR A 32 8.33 10.68 12.56
C TYR A 32 6.90 11.12 12.27
N ASP A 33 6.20 11.49 13.33
CA ASP A 33 4.82 11.97 13.27
C ASP A 33 4.69 13.33 12.55
N LYS A 34 3.47 13.87 12.50
CA LYS A 34 3.17 15.13 11.81
C LYS A 34 3.82 16.36 12.46
N ASP A 35 4.13 16.30 13.75
CA ASP A 35 4.63 17.42 14.54
C ASP A 35 6.17 17.40 14.63
N THR A 36 6.80 16.33 14.13
CA THR A 36 8.25 16.19 14.01
C THR A 36 8.85 17.29 13.12
N PRO A 37 9.78 18.11 13.63
CA PRO A 37 10.53 19.07 12.81
C PRO A 37 11.30 18.36 11.69
N ASP A 38 11.36 18.97 10.52
CA ASP A 38 12.04 18.41 9.34
C ASP A 38 11.62 16.98 9.00
N ARG A 39 10.37 16.60 9.30
CA ARG A 39 9.80 15.26 9.10
C ARG A 39 10.23 14.62 7.78
N TRP A 40 10.07 15.32 6.67
CA TRP A 40 10.35 14.77 5.35
C TRP A 40 11.84 14.52 5.09
N HIS A 41 12.73 15.36 5.63
CA HIS A 41 14.17 15.10 5.59
C HIS A 41 14.52 13.85 6.40
N ASN A 42 13.92 13.70 7.59
CA ASN A 42 14.14 12.53 8.45
C ASN A 42 13.63 11.23 7.81
N VAL A 43 12.48 11.28 7.13
CA VAL A 43 11.93 10.15 6.38
C VAL A 43 12.82 9.79 5.18
N ALA A 44 13.21 10.77 4.37
CA ALA A 44 14.10 10.53 3.22
C ALA A 44 15.43 9.90 3.65
N LYS A 45 16.01 10.40 4.74
CA LYS A 45 17.23 9.83 5.34
C LYS A 45 17.03 8.39 5.83
N ALA A 46 15.87 8.07 6.38
CA ALA A 46 15.57 6.73 6.89
C ALA A 46 15.29 5.69 5.79
N VAL A 47 14.68 6.12 4.68
CA VAL A 47 14.46 5.26 3.51
C VAL A 47 15.77 5.00 2.78
N GLY A 48 16.58 6.06 2.59
CA GLY A 48 17.81 6.01 1.80
C GLY A 48 17.52 5.95 0.29
N GLY A 49 18.31 6.68 -0.52
CA GLY A 49 18.16 6.64 -1.98
C GLY A 49 16.94 7.34 -2.56
N LYS A 50 16.12 8.01 -1.73
CA LYS A 50 14.97 8.84 -2.16
C LYS A 50 15.18 10.29 -1.75
N SER A 51 14.79 11.22 -2.63
CA SER A 51 14.77 12.65 -2.32
C SER A 51 13.59 13.00 -1.39
N VAL A 52 13.63 14.20 -0.81
CA VAL A 52 12.52 14.72 -0.01
C VAL A 52 11.27 14.88 -0.87
N GLU A 53 11.43 15.28 -2.12
CA GLU A 53 10.38 15.44 -3.11
C GLU A 53 9.75 14.09 -3.47
N ASP A 54 10.57 13.03 -3.67
CA ASP A 54 10.08 11.67 -3.89
C ASP A 54 9.21 11.18 -2.73
N VAL A 55 9.67 11.41 -1.49
CA VAL A 55 8.98 11.01 -0.27
C VAL A 55 7.64 11.74 -0.13
N LYS A 56 7.61 13.05 -0.35
CA LYS A 56 6.37 13.84 -0.29
C LYS A 56 5.36 13.38 -1.34
N ARG A 57 5.81 13.17 -2.57
CA ARG A 57 4.97 12.66 -3.66
C ARG A 57 4.40 11.27 -3.33
N HIS A 58 5.23 10.38 -2.79
CA HIS A 58 4.79 9.03 -2.40
C HIS A 58 3.75 9.07 -1.27
N TYR A 59 3.91 10.02 -0.34
CA TYR A 59 2.93 10.26 0.71
C TYR A 59 1.59 10.78 0.17
N GLU A 60 1.60 11.66 -0.83
CA GLU A 60 0.37 12.15 -1.48
C GLU A 60 -0.40 11.02 -2.17
N ILE A 61 0.32 10.12 -2.86
CA ILE A 61 -0.27 8.92 -3.48
C ILE A 61 -0.90 8.02 -2.41
N LEU A 62 -0.21 7.79 -1.30
CA LEU A 62 -0.75 7.03 -0.17
C LEU A 62 -2.05 7.64 0.37
N LEU A 63 -2.13 8.95 0.53
CA LEU A 63 -3.36 9.63 0.96
C LEU A 63 -4.49 9.50 -0.05
N GLU A 64 -4.17 9.49 -1.34
CA GLU A 64 -5.15 9.26 -2.39
C GLU A 64 -5.70 7.83 -2.36
N ASP A 65 -4.84 6.83 -2.19
CA ASP A 65 -5.25 5.43 -2.04
C ASP A 65 -6.14 5.23 -0.81
N LEU A 66 -5.76 5.80 0.33
CA LEU A 66 -6.59 5.75 1.55
C LEU A 66 -7.98 6.34 1.32
N ARG A 67 -8.05 7.53 0.68
CA ARG A 67 -9.33 8.14 0.30
C ARG A 67 -10.14 7.25 -0.64
N HIS A 68 -9.50 6.54 -1.57
CA HIS A 68 -10.21 5.64 -2.47
C HIS A 68 -10.79 4.43 -1.72
N ILE A 69 -10.04 3.87 -0.78
CA ILE A 69 -10.52 2.78 0.09
C ILE A 69 -11.69 3.24 0.96
N GLU A 70 -11.56 4.38 1.64
CA GLU A 70 -12.59 4.93 2.54
C GLU A 70 -13.90 5.26 1.81
N ASN A 71 -13.81 5.72 0.55
CA ASN A 71 -14.97 6.00 -0.28
C ASN A 71 -15.55 4.76 -0.99
N GLY A 72 -15.09 3.54 -0.65
CA GLY A 72 -15.56 2.30 -1.24
C GLY A 72 -15.26 2.16 -2.74
N ARG A 73 -14.26 2.89 -3.24
CA ARG A 73 -13.86 2.84 -4.66
C ARG A 73 -12.92 1.69 -4.97
N VAL A 74 -12.51 0.93 -3.95
CA VAL A 74 -11.80 -0.33 -4.11
C VAL A 74 -12.81 -1.47 -4.05
N PRO A 75 -12.99 -2.26 -5.13
CA PRO A 75 -13.89 -3.40 -5.11
C PRO A 75 -13.50 -4.37 -4.01
N ILE A 76 -14.46 -4.74 -3.16
CA ILE A 76 -14.24 -5.79 -2.18
C ILE A 76 -14.01 -7.09 -2.96
N PRO A 77 -12.92 -7.83 -2.70
CA PRO A 77 -12.72 -9.13 -3.33
C PRO A 77 -13.93 -10.02 -3.06
N ASN A 78 -14.41 -10.72 -4.08
CA ASN A 78 -15.41 -11.75 -3.90
C ASN A 78 -14.76 -12.97 -3.22
N TYR A 79 -14.57 -12.85 -1.90
CA TYR A 79 -14.32 -13.99 -1.05
C TYR A 79 -15.57 -14.85 -1.17
N LYS A 80 -15.46 -15.98 -1.88
CA LYS A 80 -16.55 -16.96 -1.99
C LYS A 80 -17.04 -17.21 -0.57
N SER A 81 -18.18 -16.61 -0.24
CA SER A 81 -18.84 -16.89 1.01
C SER A 81 -19.21 -18.35 0.89
N THR A 82 -18.71 -19.19 1.79
CA THR A 82 -19.22 -20.54 1.99
C THR A 82 -20.65 -20.39 2.53
N SER A 83 -21.54 -19.88 1.68
CA SER A 83 -22.97 -20.03 1.82
C SER A 83 -23.20 -21.51 1.64
N ASN A 84 -23.50 -22.16 2.74
CA ASN A 84 -23.75 -23.57 2.80
C ASN A 84 -25.27 -23.77 2.76
N PRO A 85 -25.88 -24.04 1.58
CA PRO A 85 -27.08 -24.83 1.54
C PRO A 85 -26.67 -26.30 1.42
N THR A 86 -26.67 -27.00 2.55
CA THR A 86 -26.92 -28.46 2.62
C THR A 86 -26.02 -29.38 1.78
N ASN A 87 -24.76 -29.59 2.19
CA ASN A 87 -24.11 -30.92 2.31
C ASN A 87 -22.65 -30.72 2.72
N VAL A 88 -22.40 -30.56 4.02
CA VAL A 88 -21.05 -30.56 4.56
C VAL A 88 -20.60 -32.00 4.71
N HIS A 89 -19.63 -32.40 3.91
CA HIS A 89 -18.79 -33.53 4.24
C HIS A 89 -18.14 -33.24 5.61
N HIS A 90 -18.49 -34.05 6.61
CA HIS A 90 -18.17 -33.89 8.03
C HIS A 90 -16.65 -33.72 8.34
N ASP A 91 -15.80 -34.00 7.37
CA ASP A 91 -14.35 -34.03 7.48
C ASP A 91 -13.72 -32.61 7.46
N ASP A 92 -14.35 -31.65 6.78
CA ASP A 92 -13.80 -30.29 6.61
C ASP A 92 -14.00 -29.40 7.84
N GLU A 93 -15.13 -29.54 8.54
CA GLU A 93 -15.37 -28.83 9.81
C GLU A 93 -14.40 -29.30 10.89
N ASN A 94 -14.12 -30.61 10.98
CA ASN A 94 -13.14 -31.14 11.92
C ASN A 94 -11.73 -30.62 11.67
N ARG A 95 -11.36 -30.43 10.40
CA ARG A 95 -10.07 -29.83 10.04
C ARG A 95 -9.99 -28.37 10.45
N LEU A 96 -11.02 -27.56 10.21
CA LEU A 96 -11.04 -26.15 10.61
C LEU A 96 -11.04 -26.00 12.14
N MET A 97 -11.81 -26.84 12.85
CA MET A 97 -11.84 -26.89 14.31
C MET A 97 -10.49 -27.27 14.91
N LYS A 98 -9.70 -28.13 14.25
CA LYS A 98 -8.34 -28.46 14.69
C LYS A 98 -7.40 -27.25 14.63
N TYR A 99 -7.50 -26.42 13.59
CA TYR A 99 -6.67 -25.21 13.47
C TYR A 99 -7.01 -24.15 14.51
N LEU A 100 -8.28 -24.05 14.91
CA LEU A 100 -8.74 -23.05 15.88
C LEU A 100 -8.50 -23.45 17.35
N LYS A 101 -8.27 -24.74 17.63
CA LYS A 101 -8.04 -25.26 18.99
C LYS A 101 -6.57 -25.41 19.37
N LEU A 102 -5.64 -24.88 18.58
CA LEU A 102 -4.21 -24.90 18.93
C LEU A 102 -3.89 -23.67 19.81
N ASN A 103 -4.10 -23.82 21.12
CA ASN A 103 -3.47 -23.06 22.20
C ASN A 103 -3.41 -23.94 23.44
#